data_AF-A0A9W7EZ07-F1
#
_entry.id   AF-A0A9W7EZ07-F1
#
_cell.length_a   1.000
_cell.length_b   1.000
_cell.length_c   1.000
_cell.angle_alpha   90.00
_cell.angle_beta   90.00
_cell.angle_gamma   90.00
#
_symmetry.space_group_name_H-M   'P 1'
#
loop_
_entity.id
_entity.type
_entity.pdbx_description
1 polymer ?
#
loop_
_entity_poly.entity_id
_entity_poly.type
_entity_poly.pdbx_seq_one_letter_code
_entity_poly.pdbx_strand_id
1 'polypeptide(L)'
;MPIDTFEDAVEAAKFIPSSTPTATKSKVYGLYKCATVGPRPSAARPSAWSTEARMKYDAWVAQNSKPMEVAKQDYIELIDQLLGKDSSSAMNMTEVELPTTDPDTPLSTVKTKKKLSIATSAASEAAMNSFEQIQQLLKQLENEGKVMRKDVQQDIEQALKGLQSELANVKKSATKTTDYARQRINSVTDRVGFTFKFFSIAYLSRLGFAILLLLITGYLNALSSNLAGYRNPQIKITGPSWAKGTTTLPDLGHDVISKFTLRFLGTEYIDWFELPDHFVDWMCTFMVILILLSPRRFMILRRLPVVFSGLNLLRSFTVIMTSLPDASPECAKQFVRAGKGTSYKDRNFEEAVVKSFQRAWLLIIQPGKHITCGDMVFSGHTTFITLAMLVFAQYCYSAHPTKNKKLLACVRYCIYLIWFVGVIAIVGTKLHYTLDVFLAIFLTITTWNVYHDAIKYDALKQNYRVLKWLESEVIGEIDDEAFSNFQKKIQ
;
A
#
# COMPACT_ATOMS: atom_id res chain seq x y z
N MET A 1 14.98 30.90 38.54
CA MET A 1 16.37 31.13 38.97
C MET A 1 17.12 31.49 37.71
N PRO A 2 17.84 32.62 37.64
CA PRO A 2 18.68 32.91 36.47
C PRO A 2 19.73 31.80 36.35
N ILE A 3 19.84 31.22 35.16
CA ILE A 3 20.81 30.15 34.88
C ILE A 3 22.10 30.84 34.48
N ASP A 4 22.97 31.13 35.45
CA ASP A 4 24.19 31.89 35.21
C ASP A 4 25.43 30.98 35.03
N THR A 5 25.36 29.71 35.47
CA THR A 5 26.45 28.73 35.33
C THR A 5 26.07 27.56 34.43
N PHE A 6 27.09 26.91 33.84
CA PHE A 6 26.89 25.76 32.96
C PHE A 6 26.35 24.55 33.73
N GLU A 7 26.78 24.36 34.98
CA GLU A 7 26.34 23.30 35.88
C GLU A 7 24.84 23.44 36.19
N ASP A 8 24.38 24.65 36.49
CA ASP A 8 22.95 24.93 36.71
C ASP A 8 22.12 24.66 35.44
N ALA A 9 22.66 24.99 34.26
CA ALA A 9 22.00 24.70 32.99
C ALA A 9 21.88 23.19 32.73
N VAL A 10 22.87 22.40 33.14
CA VAL A 10 22.86 20.93 33.01
C VAL A 10 21.85 20.30 33.98
N GLU A 11 21.67 20.86 35.18
CA GLU A 11 20.61 20.44 36.09
C GLU A 11 19.23 20.83 35.56
N ALA A 12 19.07 22.06 35.07
CA ALA A 12 17.85 22.57 34.46
C ALA A 12 17.44 21.76 33.22
N ALA A 13 18.41 21.28 32.43
CA ALA A 13 18.18 20.46 31.25
C ALA A 13 17.44 19.13 31.55
N LYS A 14 17.51 18.61 32.78
CA LYS A 14 16.75 17.41 33.19
C LYS A 14 15.24 17.65 33.21
N PHE A 15 14.82 18.91 33.36
CA PHE A 15 13.41 19.31 33.40
C PHE A 15 12.86 19.71 32.02
N ILE A 16 13.64 19.54 30.94
CA ILE A 16 13.15 19.78 29.58
C ILE A 16 11.98 18.83 29.28
N PRO A 17 10.83 19.34 28.83
CA PRO A 17 9.69 18.50 28.48
C PRO A 17 10.04 17.42 27.45
N SER A 18 9.53 16.20 27.67
CA SER A 18 9.70 15.09 26.72
C SER A 18 9.11 15.40 25.33
N SER A 19 8.24 16.41 25.23
CA SER A 19 7.59 16.92 24.00
C SER A 19 8.46 17.84 23.12
N THR A 20 9.69 18.14 23.53
CA THR A 20 10.65 18.95 22.75
C THR A 20 11.05 18.23 21.46
N PRO A 21 11.07 18.92 20.29
CA PRO A 21 11.44 18.31 19.02
C PRO A 21 12.80 17.60 19.07
N THR A 22 12.91 16.44 18.41
CA THR A 22 14.13 15.61 18.39
C THR A 22 15.35 16.40 17.88
N ALA A 23 15.16 17.29 16.90
CA ALA A 23 16.22 18.16 16.38
C ALA A 23 16.80 19.10 17.46
N THR A 24 15.95 19.66 18.32
CA THR A 24 16.37 20.53 19.42
C THR A 24 17.11 19.73 20.49
N LYS A 25 16.63 18.51 20.81
CA LYS A 25 17.33 17.60 21.74
C LYS A 25 18.73 17.22 21.22
N SER A 26 18.88 16.96 19.92
CA SER A 26 20.18 16.69 19.31
C SER A 26 21.10 17.91 19.33
N LYS A 27 20.57 19.14 19.20
CA LYS A 27 21.35 20.38 19.31
C LYS A 27 21.87 20.62 20.74
N VAL A 28 21.01 20.42 21.75
CA VAL A 28 21.39 20.46 23.18
C VAL A 28 22.51 19.44 23.45
N TYR A 29 22.37 18.22 22.93
CA TYR A 29 23.41 17.19 23.03
C TYR A 29 24.73 17.62 22.37
N GLY A 30 24.69 18.17 21.15
CA GLY A 30 25.88 18.62 20.43
C GLY A 30 26.66 19.71 21.18
N LEU A 31 25.96 20.72 21.70
CA LEU A 31 26.58 21.80 22.50
C LEU A 31 27.16 21.28 23.81
N TYR A 32 26.45 20.40 24.51
CA TYR A 32 26.95 19.77 25.73
C TYR A 32 28.24 18.96 25.49
N LYS A 33 28.31 18.21 24.38
CA LYS A 33 29.51 17.45 24.02
C LYS A 33 30.68 18.35 23.60
N CYS A 34 30.41 19.46 22.91
CA CYS A 34 31.43 20.49 22.64
C CYS A 34 31.98 21.12 23.92
N ALA A 35 31.12 21.43 24.89
CA ALA A 35 31.50 22.04 26.16
C ALA A 35 32.26 21.10 27.10
N THR A 36 32.06 19.77 27.00
CA THR A 36 32.65 18.79 27.93
C THR A 36 33.80 17.96 27.36
N VAL A 37 33.74 17.62 26.06
CA VAL A 37 34.72 16.72 25.40
C VAL A 37 35.55 17.45 24.35
N GLY A 38 35.02 18.55 23.80
CA GLY A 38 35.70 19.36 22.80
C GLY A 38 35.06 19.29 21.40
N PRO A 39 35.68 19.94 20.41
CA PRO A 39 35.00 20.36 19.18
C PRO A 39 34.58 19.21 18.24
N ARG A 40 35.21 18.04 18.30
CA ARG A 40 34.87 16.92 17.41
C ARG A 40 34.92 15.54 18.09
N PRO A 41 33.99 14.62 17.77
CA PRO A 41 34.11 13.21 18.14
C PRO A 41 35.34 12.54 17.49
N SER A 42 36.11 11.79 18.27
CA SER A 42 37.22 10.94 17.79
C SER A 42 36.73 9.67 17.09
N ALA A 43 35.50 9.24 17.37
CA ALA A 43 34.90 8.03 16.81
C ALA A 43 34.44 8.24 15.35
N ALA A 44 34.42 7.13 14.59
CA ALA A 44 33.86 7.10 13.24
C ALA A 44 32.36 7.42 13.24
N ARG A 45 31.88 7.99 12.14
CA ARG A 45 30.45 8.32 11.97
C ARG A 45 29.59 7.05 12.03
N PRO A 46 28.52 7.01 12.86
CA PRO A 46 27.64 5.84 12.97
C PRO A 46 26.95 5.43 11.66
N SER A 47 26.55 4.16 11.59
CA SER A 47 25.85 3.55 10.44
C SER A 47 24.52 4.26 10.10
N ALA A 48 24.15 4.22 8.81
CA ALA A 48 22.93 4.86 8.31
C ALA A 48 21.64 4.31 8.93
N TRP A 49 21.67 3.08 9.45
CA TRP A 49 20.54 2.40 10.06
C TRP A 49 20.30 2.78 11.53
N SER A 50 21.23 3.51 12.17
CA SER A 50 21.07 4.05 13.54
C SER A 50 20.81 5.56 13.49
N THR A 51 19.56 5.92 13.21
CA THR A 51 19.13 7.31 12.95
C THR A 51 19.39 8.24 14.15
N GLU A 52 19.14 7.78 15.38
CA GLU A 52 19.35 8.59 16.59
C GLU A 52 20.83 8.87 16.86
N ALA A 53 21.69 7.84 16.80
CA ALA A 53 23.12 8.01 17.02
C ALA A 53 23.76 8.87 15.94
N ARG A 54 23.30 8.74 14.69
CA ARG A 54 23.74 9.55 13.56
C ARG A 54 23.35 11.02 13.72
N MET A 55 22.11 11.30 14.16
CA MET A 55 21.68 12.69 14.45
C MET A 55 22.50 13.34 15.57
N LYS A 56 22.81 12.60 16.64
CA LYS A 56 23.67 13.08 17.74
C LYS A 56 25.10 13.37 17.26
N TYR A 57 25.67 12.48 16.45
CA TYR A 57 26.99 12.66 15.85
C TYR A 57 27.04 13.88 14.92
N ASP A 58 26.08 13.99 14.02
CA ASP A 58 26.02 15.08 13.04
C ASP A 58 25.77 16.44 13.73
N ALA A 59 24.98 16.47 14.82
CA ALA A 59 24.76 17.68 15.62
C ALA A 59 26.01 18.12 16.40
N TRP A 60 26.83 17.19 16.88
CA TRP A 60 28.12 17.51 17.51
C TRP A 60 29.12 18.03 16.47
N VAL A 61 29.22 17.37 15.30
CA VAL A 61 30.09 17.83 14.20
C VAL A 61 29.70 19.22 13.69
N ALA A 62 28.41 19.55 13.69
CA ALA A 62 27.92 20.88 13.28
C ALA A 62 28.39 22.03 14.18
N GLN A 63 28.87 21.75 15.40
CA GLN A 63 29.37 22.75 16.36
C GLN A 63 30.91 22.77 16.46
N ASN A 64 31.62 22.05 15.58
CA ASN A 64 33.08 21.86 15.62
C ASN A 64 33.91 23.14 15.50
N SER A 65 33.35 24.24 14.99
CA SER A 65 34.06 25.51 14.87
C SER A 65 34.03 26.36 16.15
N LYS A 66 33.37 25.91 17.23
CA LYS A 66 33.18 26.71 18.44
C LYS A 66 34.18 26.34 19.54
N PRO A 67 34.84 27.33 20.17
CA PRO A 67 35.64 27.09 21.37
C PRO A 67 34.74 26.73 22.56
N MET A 68 35.31 26.03 23.54
CA MET A 68 34.59 25.44 24.68
C MET A 68 33.75 26.46 25.45
N GLU A 69 34.26 27.68 25.66
CA GLU A 69 33.57 28.73 26.41
C GLU A 69 32.35 29.29 25.67
N VAL A 70 32.43 29.42 24.34
CA VAL A 70 31.28 29.84 23.51
C VAL A 70 30.20 28.74 23.48
N ALA A 71 30.61 27.47 23.45
CA ALA A 71 29.67 26.36 23.50
C ALA A 71 28.90 26.28 24.84
N LYS A 72 29.54 26.64 25.96
CA LYS A 72 28.87 26.75 27.28
C LYS A 72 27.84 27.89 27.29
N GLN A 73 28.20 29.06 26.75
CA GLN A 73 27.28 30.20 26.71
C GLN A 73 26.05 29.92 25.83
N ASP A 74 26.26 29.36 24.64
CA ASP A 74 25.18 28.96 23.73
C ASP A 74 24.28 27.87 24.33
N TYR A 75 24.84 27.00 25.18
CA TYR A 75 24.08 25.98 25.90
C TYR A 75 23.17 26.62 26.94
N ILE A 76 23.68 27.55 27.74
CA ILE A 76 22.91 28.29 28.75
C ILE A 76 21.75 29.03 28.09
N GLU A 77 22.02 29.80 27.02
CA GLU A 77 21.00 30.55 26.28
C GLU A 77 19.90 29.63 25.71
N LEU A 78 20.29 28.47 25.17
CA LEU A 78 19.33 27.52 24.61
C LEU A 78 18.44 26.89 25.69
N ILE A 79 18.99 26.59 26.86
CA ILE A 79 18.22 26.03 27.98
C ILE A 79 17.27 27.07 28.56
N ASP A 80 17.74 28.31 28.74
CA ASP A 80 16.90 29.42 29.20
C ASP A 80 15.75 29.70 28.21
N GLN A 81 16.03 29.71 26.91
CA GLN A 81 15.00 29.84 25.88
C GLN A 81 13.96 28.71 25.94
N LEU A 82 14.38 27.49 26.25
CA LEU A 82 13.46 26.33 26.31
C LEU A 82 12.57 26.36 27.55
N LEU A 83 13.03 26.93 28.66
CA LEU A 83 12.28 27.02 29.92
C LEU A 83 11.48 28.32 30.04
N GLY A 84 11.99 29.45 29.54
CA GLY A 84 11.30 30.75 29.54
C GLY A 84 10.15 30.87 28.52
N LYS A 85 10.09 29.96 27.54
CA LYS A 85 9.00 29.93 26.56
C LYS A 85 7.68 29.40 27.13
N ASP A 86 7.71 28.72 28.28
CA ASP A 86 6.51 28.19 28.93
C ASP A 86 5.76 29.26 29.76
N SER A 87 6.45 30.30 30.24
CA SER A 87 5.85 31.36 31.08
C SER A 87 5.19 32.50 30.30
N SER A 88 5.46 32.66 29.00
CA SER A 88 4.87 33.72 28.14
C SER A 88 3.64 33.27 27.34
N SER A 89 3.30 31.97 27.35
CA SER A 89 2.16 31.41 26.61
C SER A 89 0.88 31.18 27.43
N ALA A 90 0.87 31.56 28.72
CA ALA A 90 -0.27 31.32 29.62
C ALA A 90 -1.23 32.52 29.82
N MET A 91 -0.88 33.71 29.34
CA MET A 91 -1.67 34.94 29.53
C MET A 91 -2.07 35.52 28.17
N ASN A 92 -3.12 34.95 27.56
CA ASN A 92 -4.06 35.60 26.65
C ASN A 92 -4.98 34.52 26.07
N MET A 93 -6.09 34.25 26.74
CA MET A 93 -7.23 33.52 26.17
C MET A 93 -8.52 34.21 26.58
N THR A 94 -8.78 35.37 25.99
CA THR A 94 -10.14 35.87 25.80
C THR A 94 -10.65 35.37 24.45
N GLU A 95 -11.82 34.70 24.50
CA GLU A 95 -12.82 34.56 23.43
C GLU A 95 -12.33 34.12 22.03
N VAL A 96 -12.54 32.84 21.70
CA VAL A 96 -12.33 32.30 20.34
C VAL A 96 -13.65 32.36 19.56
N GLU A 97 -13.83 33.39 18.74
CA GLU A 97 -14.81 33.37 17.65
C GLU A 97 -14.34 32.42 16.53
N LEU A 98 -15.26 31.61 15.99
CA LEU A 98 -15.02 30.70 14.87
C LEU A 98 -14.86 31.50 13.56
N PRO A 99 -13.97 31.09 12.64
CA PRO A 99 -13.96 31.63 11.29
C PRO A 99 -15.21 31.15 10.54
N THR A 100 -16.11 32.09 10.23
CA THR A 100 -17.18 31.94 9.23
C THR A 100 -16.56 32.02 7.83
N THR A 101 -15.78 31.01 7.42
CA THR A 101 -15.21 31.00 6.08
C THR A 101 -15.41 29.66 5.37
N ASP A 102 -15.86 29.81 4.12
CA ASP A 102 -16.27 28.80 3.14
C ASP A 102 -15.30 27.59 3.07
N PRO A 103 -15.81 26.35 2.93
CA PRO A 103 -15.01 25.13 2.87
C PRO A 103 -13.81 25.09 1.89
N ASP A 104 -13.67 26.00 0.93
CA ASP A 104 -12.63 25.94 -0.11
C ASP A 104 -11.31 26.69 0.18
N THR A 105 -11.09 27.21 1.39
CA THR A 105 -9.83 27.92 1.72
C THR A 105 -8.59 26.97 1.85
N PRO A 106 -7.41 27.30 1.27
CA PRO A 106 -6.21 26.44 1.26
C PRO A 106 -5.54 26.19 2.63
N LEU A 107 -4.89 25.02 2.78
CA LEU A 107 -4.29 24.48 4.03
C LEU A 107 -3.04 25.23 4.55
N SER A 108 -2.63 26.34 3.95
CA SER A 108 -1.42 27.08 4.39
C SER A 108 -1.63 27.93 5.64
N THR A 109 -2.88 28.14 6.07
CA THR A 109 -3.23 29.01 7.23
C THR A 109 -3.49 28.28 8.54
N VAL A 110 -3.59 26.94 8.55
CA VAL A 110 -3.88 26.17 9.78
C VAL A 110 -2.59 25.65 10.42
N LYS A 111 -1.86 26.54 11.11
CA LYS A 111 -0.71 26.14 11.95
C LYS A 111 -1.20 25.51 13.26
N THR A 112 -0.85 24.24 13.45
CA THR A 112 -0.70 23.53 14.75
C THR A 112 -1.88 23.54 15.73
N LYS A 113 -2.78 22.55 15.64
CA LYS A 113 -3.78 22.20 16.68
C LYS A 113 -3.58 20.83 17.37
N LYS A 114 -2.55 20.06 17.01
CA LYS A 114 -2.30 18.72 17.59
C LYS A 114 -1.70 18.74 19.01
N LYS A 115 -0.91 19.78 19.35
CA LYS A 115 -0.36 19.96 20.72
C LYS A 115 -1.43 20.43 21.72
N LEU A 116 -2.48 21.10 21.25
CA LEU A 116 -3.53 21.66 22.11
C LEU A 116 -4.52 20.60 22.62
N SER A 117 -4.84 19.56 21.83
CA SER A 117 -5.82 18.54 22.24
C SER A 117 -5.29 17.52 23.25
N ILE A 118 -3.99 17.24 23.23
CA ILE A 118 -3.34 16.28 24.15
C ILE A 118 -3.03 16.95 25.50
N ALA A 119 -2.64 18.23 25.48
CA ALA A 119 -2.44 19.02 26.69
C ALA A 119 -3.77 19.27 27.43
N THR A 120 -4.88 19.47 26.69
CA THR A 120 -6.21 19.64 27.29
C THR A 120 -6.79 18.35 27.86
N SER A 121 -6.54 17.17 27.26
CA SER A 121 -7.02 15.91 27.82
C SER A 121 -6.27 15.50 29.09
N ALA A 122 -4.95 15.66 29.13
CA ALA A 122 -4.14 15.34 30.31
C ALA A 122 -4.38 16.34 31.46
N ALA A 123 -4.53 17.62 31.17
CA ALA A 123 -4.91 18.62 32.17
C ALA A 123 -6.35 18.41 32.69
N SER A 124 -7.28 17.97 31.82
CA SER A 124 -8.63 17.59 32.21
C SER A 124 -8.68 16.35 33.11
N GLU A 125 -7.89 15.31 32.83
CA GLU A 125 -7.81 14.11 33.69
C GLU A 125 -7.16 14.41 35.04
N ALA A 126 -6.09 15.20 35.05
CA ALA A 126 -5.44 15.63 36.30
C ALA A 126 -6.39 16.48 37.17
N ALA A 127 -7.10 17.43 36.57
CA ALA A 127 -8.09 18.25 37.28
C ALA A 127 -9.27 17.42 37.82
N MET A 128 -9.74 16.42 37.06
CA MET A 128 -10.79 15.50 37.51
C MET A 128 -10.34 14.64 38.70
N ASN A 129 -9.11 14.10 38.66
CA ASN A 129 -8.56 13.32 39.78
C ASN A 129 -8.37 14.18 41.04
N SER A 130 -7.90 15.42 40.89
CA SER A 130 -7.79 16.36 42.03
C SER A 130 -9.16 16.74 42.59
N PHE A 131 -10.18 16.89 41.74
CA PHE A 131 -11.56 17.15 42.17
C PHE A 131 -12.14 15.99 42.98
N GLU A 132 -11.93 14.76 42.52
CA GLU A 132 -12.41 13.55 43.20
C GLU A 132 -11.72 13.35 44.56
N GLN A 133 -10.42 13.67 44.64
CA GLN A 133 -9.68 13.70 45.91
C GLN A 133 -10.21 14.75 46.89
N ILE A 134 -10.53 15.96 46.42
CA ILE A 134 -11.08 17.03 47.26
C ILE A 134 -12.47 16.64 47.80
N GLN A 135 -13.32 16.03 46.96
CA GLN A 135 -14.64 15.51 47.38
C GLN A 135 -14.51 14.40 48.43
N GLN A 136 -13.54 13.49 48.28
CA GLN A 136 -13.26 12.45 49.28
C GLN A 136 -12.76 13.02 50.61
N LEU A 137 -11.87 14.02 50.57
CA LEU A 137 -11.37 14.70 51.76
C LEU A 137 -12.47 15.45 52.51
N LEU A 138 -13.36 16.14 51.80
CA LEU A 138 -14.51 16.81 52.41
C LEU A 138 -15.43 15.80 53.11
N LYS A 139 -15.67 14.65 52.49
CA LYS A 139 -16.48 13.56 53.07
C LYS A 139 -15.81 12.90 54.28
N GLN A 140 -14.48 12.80 54.29
CA GLN A 140 -13.72 12.36 55.47
C GLN A 140 -13.80 13.35 56.63
N LEU A 141 -13.66 14.65 56.34
CA LEU A 141 -13.75 15.71 57.35
C LEU A 141 -15.14 15.79 57.99
N GLU A 142 -16.19 15.54 57.21
CA GLU A 142 -17.58 15.46 57.68
C GLU A 142 -17.79 14.25 58.62
N ASN A 143 -17.20 13.09 58.29
CA ASN A 143 -17.24 11.88 59.13
C ASN A 143 -16.44 12.01 60.44
N GLU A 144 -15.40 12.85 60.48
CA GLU A 144 -14.61 13.13 61.70
C GLU A 144 -15.29 14.12 62.66
N GLY A 145 -16.49 14.63 62.34
CA GLY A 145 -17.24 15.54 63.21
C GLY A 145 -16.64 16.94 63.37
N LYS A 146 -15.64 17.31 62.55
CA LYS A 146 -15.06 18.65 62.51
C LYS A 146 -15.95 19.55 61.66
N VAL A 147 -16.78 20.37 62.30
CA VAL A 147 -17.68 21.31 61.62
C VAL A 147 -16.85 22.42 60.96
N MET A 148 -16.70 22.33 59.63
CA MET A 148 -16.21 23.42 58.79
C MET A 148 -17.14 24.62 58.92
N ARG A 149 -16.55 25.83 58.95
CA ARG A 149 -17.31 27.08 59.03
C ARG A 149 -18.20 27.19 57.77
N LYS A 150 -19.50 27.46 57.94
CA LYS A 150 -20.51 27.33 56.87
C LYS A 150 -20.23 28.21 55.65
N ASP A 151 -19.62 29.36 55.88
CA ASP A 151 -19.09 30.29 54.88
C ASP A 151 -18.03 29.61 53.97
N VAL A 152 -17.03 28.96 54.55
CA VAL A 152 -15.96 28.28 53.81
C VAL A 152 -16.49 27.09 53.00
N GLN A 153 -17.46 26.35 53.56
CA GLN A 153 -18.09 25.23 52.86
C GLN A 153 -18.87 25.71 51.63
N GLN A 154 -19.56 26.84 51.74
CA GLN A 154 -20.35 27.43 50.66
C GLN A 154 -19.44 27.97 49.53
N ASP A 155 -18.31 28.60 49.89
CA ASP A 155 -17.32 29.08 48.92
C ASP A 155 -16.67 27.93 48.12
N ILE A 156 -16.35 26.82 48.80
CA ILE A 156 -15.79 25.62 48.15
C ILE A 156 -16.81 24.98 47.20
N GLU A 157 -18.08 24.86 47.61
CA GLU A 157 -19.14 24.34 46.74
C GLU A 157 -19.38 25.22 45.52
N GLN A 158 -19.29 26.54 45.68
CA GLN A 158 -19.45 27.50 44.59
C GLN A 158 -18.25 27.43 43.61
N ALA A 159 -17.03 27.31 44.12
CA ALA A 159 -15.83 27.10 43.30
C ALA A 159 -15.88 25.77 42.53
N LEU A 160 -16.33 24.68 43.18
CA LEU A 160 -16.51 23.37 42.55
C LEU A 160 -17.54 23.41 41.41
N LYS A 161 -18.67 24.12 41.60
CA LYS A 161 -19.68 24.32 40.54
C LYS A 161 -19.13 25.16 39.38
N GLY A 162 -18.33 26.19 39.67
CA GLY A 162 -17.64 26.99 38.66
C GLY A 162 -16.73 26.12 37.78
N LEU A 163 -15.85 25.33 38.40
CA LEU A 163 -14.95 24.40 37.72
C LEU A 163 -15.69 23.34 36.88
N GLN A 164 -16.79 22.77 37.38
CA GLN A 164 -17.61 21.83 36.60
C GLN A 164 -18.20 22.47 35.34
N SER A 165 -18.64 23.73 35.43
CA SER A 165 -19.20 24.45 34.30
C SER A 165 -18.14 24.74 33.22
N GLU A 166 -16.93 25.10 33.63
CA GLU A 166 -15.81 25.33 32.70
C GLU A 166 -15.37 24.04 32.02
N LEU A 167 -15.24 22.93 32.77
CA LEU A 167 -14.90 21.63 32.21
C LEU A 167 -15.95 21.16 31.18
N ALA A 168 -17.24 21.37 31.46
CA ALA A 168 -18.32 21.05 30.53
C ALA A 168 -18.23 21.89 29.24
N ASN A 169 -17.89 23.17 29.35
CA ASN A 169 -17.69 24.07 28.22
C ASN A 169 -16.46 23.66 27.37
N VAL A 170 -15.35 23.30 28.02
CA VAL A 170 -14.14 22.80 27.35
C VAL A 170 -14.43 21.49 26.61
N LYS A 171 -15.14 20.55 27.25
CA LYS A 171 -15.55 19.29 26.62
C LYS A 171 -16.42 19.56 25.39
N LYS A 172 -17.42 20.44 25.50
CA LYS A 172 -18.31 20.82 24.39
C LYS A 172 -17.55 21.47 23.24
N SER A 173 -16.57 22.33 23.54
CA SER A 173 -15.71 22.99 22.53
C SER A 173 -14.77 21.99 21.84
N ALA A 174 -14.20 21.04 22.59
CA ALA A 174 -13.39 19.95 22.05
C ALA A 174 -14.22 19.05 21.11
N THR A 175 -15.44 18.65 21.52
CA THR A 175 -16.33 17.83 20.70
C THR A 175 -16.70 18.55 19.39
N LYS A 176 -17.07 19.83 19.44
CA LYS A 176 -17.34 20.64 18.24
C LYS A 176 -16.13 20.72 17.31
N THR A 177 -14.93 20.88 17.86
CA THR A 177 -13.70 20.96 17.07
C THR A 177 -13.38 19.62 16.38
N THR A 178 -13.59 18.49 17.07
CA THR A 178 -13.44 17.16 16.47
C THR A 178 -14.49 16.88 15.40
N ASP A 179 -15.74 17.30 15.61
CA ASP A 179 -16.82 17.12 14.64
C ASP A 179 -16.60 17.97 13.38
N TYR A 180 -16.15 19.21 13.54
CA TYR A 180 -15.78 20.07 12.41
C TYR A 180 -14.61 19.47 11.61
N ALA A 181 -13.57 18.98 12.28
CA ALA A 181 -12.47 18.29 11.61
C ALA A 181 -12.96 17.05 10.86
N ARG A 182 -13.85 16.25 11.47
CA ARG A 182 -14.46 15.07 10.84
C ARG A 182 -15.29 15.44 9.61
N GLN A 183 -16.11 16.48 9.69
CA GLN A 183 -16.90 16.98 8.55
C GLN A 183 -16.00 17.49 7.41
N ARG A 184 -14.96 18.26 7.72
CA ARG A 184 -14.04 18.77 6.69
C ARG A 184 -13.26 17.65 6.03
N ILE A 185 -12.78 16.67 6.79
CA ILE A 185 -12.07 15.51 6.24
C ILE A 185 -13.05 14.66 5.41
N ASN A 186 -14.28 14.41 5.86
CA ASN A 186 -15.31 13.73 5.06
C ASN A 186 -15.54 14.47 3.73
N SER A 187 -15.67 15.81 3.75
CA SER A 187 -15.90 16.59 2.52
C SER A 187 -14.79 16.46 1.45
N VAL A 188 -13.54 16.25 1.88
CA VAL A 188 -12.37 16.00 1.02
C VAL A 188 -12.32 14.53 0.58
N THR A 189 -12.60 13.61 1.51
CA THR A 189 -12.60 12.15 1.33
C THR A 189 -13.68 11.77 0.29
N ASP A 190 -14.88 12.36 0.41
CA ASP A 190 -16.00 12.21 -0.53
C ASP A 190 -15.70 12.80 -1.92
N ARG A 191 -14.86 13.85 -2.01
CA ARG A 191 -14.40 14.45 -3.28
C ARG A 191 -13.60 13.44 -4.12
N VAL A 192 -12.96 12.46 -3.49
CA VAL A 192 -12.10 11.44 -4.12
C VAL A 192 -12.80 10.07 -4.14
N GLY A 193 -14.09 9.99 -3.79
CA GLY A 193 -14.82 8.72 -3.64
C GLY A 193 -14.18 7.80 -2.58
N PHE A 194 -13.52 8.40 -1.60
CA PHE A 194 -12.89 7.72 -0.48
C PHE A 194 -13.86 7.86 0.71
N THR A 195 -14.10 6.81 1.48
CA THR A 195 -14.91 6.85 2.71
C THR A 195 -14.12 6.22 3.86
N PHE A 196 -14.16 6.79 5.06
CA PHE A 196 -13.44 6.23 6.23
C PHE A 196 -13.81 4.78 6.54
N LYS A 197 -14.99 4.34 6.10
CA LYS A 197 -15.47 2.96 6.23
C LYS A 197 -14.54 1.95 5.55
N PHE A 198 -13.79 2.33 4.51
CA PHE A 198 -12.78 1.45 3.88
C PHE A 198 -11.60 1.11 4.80
N PHE A 199 -11.30 1.94 5.80
CA PHE A 199 -10.27 1.66 6.80
C PHE A 199 -10.76 0.83 7.98
N SER A 200 -12.02 0.37 7.95
CA SER A 200 -12.51 -0.60 8.92
C SER A 200 -11.67 -1.88 8.86
N ILE A 201 -11.36 -2.45 10.03
CA ILE A 201 -10.68 -3.74 10.16
C ILE A 201 -11.41 -4.83 9.35
N ALA A 202 -12.74 -4.76 9.28
CA ALA A 202 -13.54 -5.68 8.48
C ALA A 202 -13.21 -5.56 6.98
N TYR A 203 -13.12 -4.35 6.44
CA TYR A 203 -12.80 -4.17 5.02
C TYR A 203 -11.35 -4.53 4.72
N LEU A 204 -10.42 -4.03 5.55
CA LEU A 204 -8.98 -4.20 5.35
C LEU A 204 -8.54 -5.66 5.46
N SER A 205 -9.16 -6.45 6.35
CA SER A 205 -8.87 -7.90 6.45
C SER A 205 -9.24 -8.68 5.18
N ARG A 206 -10.33 -8.31 4.49
CA ARG A 206 -10.76 -8.93 3.22
C ARG A 206 -9.87 -8.52 2.06
N LEU A 207 -9.49 -7.26 2.00
CA LEU A 207 -8.53 -6.76 1.01
C LEU A 207 -7.15 -7.41 1.23
N GLY A 208 -6.69 -7.47 2.47
CA GLY A 208 -5.44 -8.15 2.84
C GLY A 208 -5.45 -9.63 2.50
N PHE A 209 -6.57 -10.33 2.75
CA PHE A 209 -6.76 -11.72 2.34
C PHE A 209 -6.67 -11.89 0.81
N ALA A 210 -7.34 -11.04 0.04
CA ALA A 210 -7.31 -11.09 -1.43
C ALA A 210 -5.89 -10.88 -1.99
N ILE A 211 -5.15 -9.91 -1.45
CA ILE A 211 -3.76 -9.63 -1.84
C ILE A 211 -2.84 -10.79 -1.45
N LEU A 212 -2.96 -11.30 -0.21
CA LEU A 212 -2.16 -12.42 0.26
C LEU A 212 -2.38 -13.67 -0.60
N LEU A 213 -3.64 -13.96 -0.93
CA LEU A 213 -4.00 -15.07 -1.80
C LEU A 213 -3.36 -14.93 -3.18
N LEU A 214 -3.33 -13.72 -3.74
CA LEU A 214 -2.67 -13.44 -5.02
C LEU A 214 -1.16 -13.65 -4.95
N LEU A 215 -0.51 -13.19 -3.88
CA LEU A 215 0.94 -13.37 -3.71
C LEU A 215 1.31 -14.85 -3.60
N ILE A 216 0.55 -15.63 -2.81
CA ILE A 216 0.79 -17.06 -2.65
C ILE A 216 0.57 -17.80 -3.97
N THR A 217 -0.59 -17.61 -4.61
CA THR A 217 -0.94 -18.32 -5.84
C THR A 217 -0.09 -17.88 -7.02
N GLY A 218 0.25 -16.59 -7.12
CA GLY A 218 1.20 -16.07 -8.10
C GLY A 218 2.60 -16.67 -7.93
N TYR A 219 3.06 -16.84 -6.68
CA TYR A 219 4.31 -17.54 -6.40
C TYR A 219 4.27 -19.01 -6.81
N LEU A 220 3.19 -19.72 -6.47
CA LEU A 220 3.01 -21.11 -6.88
C LEU A 220 3.00 -21.26 -8.40
N ASN A 221 2.34 -20.34 -9.12
CA ASN A 221 2.34 -20.31 -10.58
C ASN A 221 3.76 -20.06 -11.14
N ALA A 222 4.48 -19.08 -10.62
CA ALA A 222 5.87 -18.81 -11.03
C ALA A 222 6.78 -20.02 -10.74
N LEU A 223 6.63 -20.68 -9.60
CA LEU A 223 7.38 -21.88 -9.22
C LEU A 223 7.09 -23.04 -10.16
N SER A 224 5.80 -23.32 -10.45
CA SER A 224 5.39 -24.35 -11.40
C SER A 224 5.98 -24.13 -12.78
N SER A 225 5.96 -22.89 -13.27
CA SER A 225 6.46 -22.51 -14.60
C SER A 225 7.98 -22.66 -14.71
N ASN A 226 8.72 -22.36 -13.65
CA ASN A 226 10.16 -22.66 -13.59
C ASN A 226 10.44 -24.16 -13.58
N LEU A 227 9.67 -24.92 -12.80
CA LEU A 227 9.86 -26.35 -12.63
C LEU A 227 9.51 -27.13 -13.90
N ALA A 228 8.50 -26.67 -14.66
CA ALA A 228 8.08 -27.28 -15.93
C ALA A 228 9.25 -27.46 -16.89
N GLY A 229 10.14 -26.47 -16.92
CA GLY A 229 11.35 -26.54 -17.71
C GLY A 229 12.21 -27.75 -17.35
N TYR A 230 12.48 -27.96 -16.06
CA TYR A 230 13.37 -29.03 -15.58
C TYR A 230 12.82 -30.43 -15.75
N ARG A 231 11.50 -30.58 -15.87
CA ARG A 231 10.84 -31.87 -16.08
C ARG A 231 10.94 -32.39 -17.51
N ASN A 232 11.34 -31.54 -18.45
CA ASN A 232 11.50 -31.92 -19.86
C ASN A 232 12.93 -31.68 -20.37
N PRO A 233 13.95 -32.39 -19.84
CA PRO A 233 15.36 -32.17 -20.19
C PRO A 233 15.75 -32.76 -21.55
N GLN A 234 14.97 -33.71 -22.08
CA GLN A 234 15.30 -34.50 -23.27
C GLN A 234 14.30 -34.30 -24.42
N ILE A 235 13.87 -33.07 -24.69
CA ILE A 235 13.03 -32.79 -25.87
C ILE A 235 13.78 -33.25 -27.13
N LYS A 236 13.50 -34.47 -27.57
CA LYS A 236 13.95 -35.03 -28.84
C LYS A 236 12.91 -34.68 -29.87
N ILE A 237 13.36 -33.80 -30.73
CA ILE A 237 12.64 -33.18 -31.80
C ILE A 237 12.33 -34.23 -32.87
N THR A 238 11.06 -34.62 -33.08
CA THR A 238 10.65 -35.61 -34.09
C THR A 238 9.61 -35.01 -35.04
N GLY A 239 9.99 -34.88 -36.32
CA GLY A 239 9.14 -34.40 -37.40
C GLY A 239 9.73 -34.70 -38.78
N PRO A 240 8.94 -34.58 -39.86
CA PRO A 240 9.30 -35.08 -41.20
C PRO A 240 10.42 -34.27 -41.87
N SER A 241 11.08 -34.91 -42.84
CA SER A 241 12.38 -34.58 -43.45
C SER A 241 12.58 -33.16 -44.02
N TRP A 242 11.52 -32.34 -44.14
CA TRP A 242 11.57 -31.00 -44.73
C TRP A 242 11.82 -29.88 -43.72
N ALA A 243 11.74 -30.14 -42.41
CA ALA A 243 12.01 -29.17 -41.35
C ALA A 243 13.29 -29.53 -40.58
N LYS A 244 14.42 -28.90 -40.92
CA LYS A 244 15.68 -29.03 -40.15
C LYS A 244 15.75 -27.94 -39.08
N GLY A 245 15.77 -28.31 -37.80
CA GLY A 245 16.35 -27.47 -36.74
C GLY A 245 15.66 -27.47 -35.38
N THR A 246 14.32 -27.42 -35.31
CA THR A 246 13.56 -27.52 -34.06
C THR A 246 12.13 -27.98 -34.38
N THR A 247 11.58 -28.95 -33.64
CA THR A 247 10.22 -29.47 -33.86
C THR A 247 9.36 -29.05 -32.68
N THR A 248 8.29 -28.34 -33.01
CA THR A 248 7.21 -28.00 -32.09
C THR A 248 6.06 -28.98 -32.32
N LEU A 249 5.09 -29.02 -31.40
CA LEU A 249 3.83 -29.73 -31.68
C LEU A 249 3.15 -29.09 -32.90
N PRO A 250 2.42 -29.87 -33.73
CA PRO A 250 1.65 -29.29 -34.83
C PRO A 250 0.59 -28.34 -34.27
N ASP A 251 0.59 -27.10 -34.75
CA ASP A 251 -0.29 -26.04 -34.26
C ASP A 251 -0.85 -25.21 -35.41
N LEU A 252 -2.18 -25.17 -35.49
CA LEU A 252 -2.88 -24.51 -36.58
C LEU A 252 -2.59 -23.01 -36.66
N GLY A 253 -2.49 -22.32 -35.52
CA GLY A 253 -2.21 -20.89 -35.52
C GLY A 253 -0.77 -20.59 -35.91
N HIS A 254 0.19 -21.42 -35.50
CA HIS A 254 1.55 -21.33 -36.02
C HIS A 254 1.58 -21.53 -37.53
N ASP A 255 0.87 -22.54 -38.08
CA ASP A 255 0.83 -22.77 -39.54
C ASP A 255 0.20 -21.60 -40.32
N VAL A 256 -0.92 -21.06 -39.82
CA VAL A 256 -1.63 -19.94 -40.46
C VAL A 256 -0.82 -18.66 -40.38
N ILE A 257 -0.27 -18.33 -39.20
CA ILE A 257 0.53 -17.12 -39.01
C ILE A 257 1.83 -17.23 -39.79
N SER A 258 2.50 -18.39 -39.81
CA SER A 258 3.75 -18.58 -40.58
C SER A 258 3.54 -18.29 -42.07
N LYS A 259 2.41 -18.73 -42.65
CA LYS A 259 2.08 -18.42 -44.06
C LYS A 259 1.92 -16.92 -44.29
N PHE A 260 1.29 -16.22 -43.34
CA PHE A 260 1.10 -14.78 -43.41
C PHE A 260 2.42 -14.02 -43.22
N THR A 261 3.19 -14.34 -42.19
CA THR A 261 4.47 -13.67 -41.89
C THR A 261 5.50 -13.95 -42.96
N LEU A 262 5.53 -15.16 -43.55
CA LEU A 262 6.45 -15.45 -44.65
C LEU A 262 6.14 -14.58 -45.88
N ARG A 263 4.85 -14.31 -46.14
CA ARG A 263 4.42 -13.48 -47.25
C ARG A 263 4.74 -11.99 -47.07
N PHE A 264 4.61 -11.47 -45.85
CA PHE A 264 4.72 -10.02 -45.59
C PHE A 264 6.03 -9.59 -44.93
N LEU A 265 6.62 -10.42 -44.07
CA LEU A 265 7.85 -10.15 -43.31
C LEU A 265 9.04 -11.00 -43.77
N GLY A 266 8.82 -12.03 -44.60
CA GLY A 266 9.89 -12.93 -45.05
C GLY A 266 10.37 -13.92 -43.99
N THR A 267 9.72 -13.97 -42.82
CA THR A 267 10.06 -14.87 -41.69
C THR A 267 8.89 -15.79 -41.36
N GLU A 268 9.17 -16.99 -40.85
CA GLU A 268 8.12 -17.95 -40.43
C GLU A 268 7.43 -17.56 -39.11
N TYR A 269 7.91 -16.53 -38.42
CA TYR A 269 7.33 -16.05 -37.17
C TYR A 269 7.67 -14.56 -36.97
N ILE A 270 7.03 -13.92 -36.00
CA ILE A 270 7.32 -12.53 -35.62
C ILE A 270 8.59 -12.53 -34.76
N ASP A 271 9.70 -12.00 -35.30
CA ASP A 271 11.00 -11.93 -34.62
C ASP A 271 11.07 -10.78 -33.63
N TRP A 272 10.16 -10.79 -32.65
CA TRP A 272 10.14 -9.85 -31.53
C TRP A 272 9.63 -10.57 -30.29
N PHE A 273 10.54 -11.27 -29.60
CA PHE A 273 10.21 -12.11 -28.46
C PHE A 273 9.50 -11.37 -27.31
N GLU A 274 9.89 -10.12 -27.03
CA GLU A 274 9.32 -9.28 -25.96
C GLU A 274 7.97 -8.65 -26.32
N LEU A 275 7.49 -8.79 -27.55
CA LEU A 275 6.23 -8.17 -28.01
C LEU A 275 5.02 -8.54 -27.12
N PRO A 276 4.80 -9.80 -26.73
CA PRO A 276 3.71 -10.16 -25.83
C PRO A 276 3.81 -9.51 -24.45
N ASP A 277 5.03 -9.34 -23.92
CA ASP A 277 5.26 -8.67 -22.63
C ASP A 277 4.85 -7.19 -22.71
N HIS A 278 5.14 -6.51 -23.81
CA HIS A 278 4.68 -5.13 -24.03
C HIS A 278 3.15 -5.01 -24.07
N PHE A 279 2.45 -5.97 -24.68
CA PHE A 279 0.98 -5.99 -24.65
C PHE A 279 0.43 -6.18 -23.23
N VAL A 280 1.07 -7.03 -22.42
CA VAL A 280 0.74 -7.20 -21.00
C VAL A 280 0.97 -5.89 -20.24
N ASP A 281 2.11 -5.23 -20.44
CA ASP A 281 2.43 -3.97 -19.78
C ASP A 281 1.46 -2.85 -20.14
N TRP A 282 1.11 -2.70 -21.42
CA TRP A 282 0.11 -1.73 -21.88
C TRP A 282 -1.25 -2.00 -21.24
N MET A 283 -1.72 -3.25 -21.28
CA MET A 283 -3.00 -3.63 -20.65
C MET A 283 -3.00 -3.41 -19.13
N CYS A 284 -1.90 -3.73 -18.46
CA CYS A 284 -1.71 -3.48 -17.04
C CYS A 284 -1.81 -1.97 -16.73
N THR A 285 -1.10 -1.15 -17.51
CA THR A 285 -1.08 0.30 -17.35
C THR A 285 -2.47 0.90 -17.52
N PHE A 286 -3.19 0.51 -18.58
CA PHE A 286 -4.57 0.96 -18.80
C PHE A 286 -5.50 0.51 -17.66
N MET A 287 -5.37 -0.74 -17.21
CA MET A 287 -6.19 -1.28 -16.11
C MET A 287 -5.93 -0.54 -14.79
N VAL A 288 -4.67 -0.23 -14.47
CA VAL A 288 -4.31 0.55 -13.29
C VAL A 288 -4.90 1.95 -13.37
N ILE A 289 -4.81 2.61 -14.53
CA ILE A 289 -5.43 3.93 -14.75
C ILE A 289 -6.94 3.86 -14.51
N LEU A 290 -7.63 2.87 -15.08
CA LEU A 290 -9.06 2.66 -14.85
C LEU A 290 -9.38 2.45 -13.36
N ILE A 291 -8.60 1.65 -12.65
CA ILE A 291 -8.80 1.41 -11.22
C ILE A 291 -8.61 2.70 -10.43
N LEU A 292 -7.55 3.47 -10.69
CA LEU A 292 -7.28 4.73 -9.97
C LEU A 292 -8.37 5.77 -10.19
N LEU A 293 -8.90 5.86 -11.42
CA LEU A 293 -9.98 6.78 -11.78
C LEU A 293 -11.36 6.28 -11.36
N SER A 294 -11.51 4.98 -11.05
CA SER A 294 -12.79 4.38 -10.68
C SER A 294 -13.19 4.74 -9.25
N PRO A 295 -14.44 5.19 -9.03
CA PRO A 295 -14.99 5.37 -7.68
C PRO A 295 -15.13 4.05 -6.93
N ARG A 296 -15.20 2.91 -7.64
CA ARG A 296 -15.30 1.57 -7.07
C ARG A 296 -13.95 0.85 -6.96
N ARG A 297 -12.84 1.61 -6.90
CA ARG A 297 -11.47 1.05 -6.91
C ARG A 297 -11.22 -0.02 -5.85
N PHE A 298 -11.71 0.15 -4.63
CA PHE A 298 -11.48 -0.81 -3.55
C PHE A 298 -12.25 -2.11 -3.74
N MET A 299 -13.48 -2.03 -4.26
CA MET A 299 -14.25 -3.20 -4.68
C MET A 299 -13.51 -3.96 -5.79
N ILE A 300 -12.98 -3.27 -6.80
CA ILE A 300 -12.20 -3.89 -7.88
C ILE A 300 -10.92 -4.53 -7.32
N LEU A 301 -10.18 -3.81 -6.47
CA LEU A 301 -8.95 -4.29 -5.82
C LEU A 301 -9.19 -5.46 -4.85
N ARG A 302 -10.42 -5.68 -4.39
CA ARG A 302 -10.80 -6.85 -3.58
C ARG A 302 -11.16 -8.04 -4.46
N ARG A 303 -11.92 -7.83 -5.54
CA ARG A 303 -12.44 -8.90 -6.42
C ARG A 303 -11.39 -9.42 -7.41
N LEU A 304 -10.67 -8.50 -8.06
CA LEU A 304 -9.70 -8.84 -9.11
C LEU A 304 -8.60 -9.80 -8.62
N PRO A 305 -7.95 -9.58 -7.45
CA PRO A 305 -6.96 -10.52 -6.95
C PRO A 305 -7.52 -11.90 -6.65
N VAL A 306 -8.76 -12.01 -6.17
CA VAL A 306 -9.39 -13.31 -5.87
C VAL A 306 -9.63 -14.12 -7.14
N VAL A 307 -10.18 -13.48 -8.19
CA VAL A 307 -10.35 -14.12 -9.49
C VAL A 307 -9.00 -14.51 -10.09
N PHE A 308 -8.03 -13.59 -10.09
CA PHE A 308 -6.71 -13.86 -10.64
C PHE A 308 -5.95 -14.94 -9.84
N SER A 309 -6.18 -15.03 -8.54
CA SER A 309 -5.61 -16.10 -7.70
C SER A 309 -6.14 -17.47 -8.10
N GLY A 310 -7.45 -17.58 -8.36
CA GLY A 310 -8.06 -18.82 -8.85
C GLY A 310 -7.46 -19.28 -10.17
N LEU A 311 -7.23 -18.34 -11.10
CA LEU A 311 -6.58 -18.60 -12.38
C LEU A 311 -5.11 -19.01 -12.22
N ASN A 312 -4.33 -18.30 -11.40
CA ASN A 312 -2.93 -18.65 -11.11
C ASN A 312 -2.80 -20.03 -10.46
N LEU A 313 -3.71 -20.37 -9.54
CA LEU A 313 -3.72 -21.67 -8.89
C LEU A 313 -4.06 -22.79 -9.88
N LEU A 314 -5.08 -22.60 -10.71
CA LEU A 314 -5.44 -23.55 -11.76
C LEU A 314 -4.28 -23.76 -12.74
N ARG A 315 -3.62 -22.69 -13.19
CA ARG A 315 -2.42 -22.78 -14.05
C ARG A 315 -1.28 -23.53 -13.36
N SER A 316 -1.02 -23.23 -12.10
CA SER A 316 0.02 -23.91 -11.33
C SER A 316 -0.19 -25.42 -11.31
N PHE A 317 -1.42 -25.87 -11.06
CA PHE A 317 -1.76 -27.28 -11.10
C PHE A 317 -1.61 -27.87 -12.50
N THR A 318 -2.14 -27.24 -13.54
CA THR A 318 -2.08 -27.80 -14.91
C THR A 318 -0.64 -27.94 -15.40
N VAL A 319 0.21 -26.94 -15.14
CA VAL A 319 1.63 -26.94 -15.55
C VAL A 319 2.45 -28.00 -14.80
N ILE A 320 2.17 -28.24 -13.51
CA ILE A 320 2.85 -29.30 -12.74
C ILE A 320 2.41 -30.70 -13.18
N MET A 321 1.13 -30.86 -13.52
CA MET A 321 0.58 -32.15 -13.93
C MET A 321 1.14 -32.61 -15.27
N THR A 322 1.28 -31.70 -16.24
CA THR A 322 1.83 -32.04 -17.55
C THR A 322 2.55 -30.84 -18.18
N SER A 323 3.86 -30.98 -18.37
CA SER A 323 4.68 -30.02 -19.10
C SER A 323 4.80 -30.42 -20.57
N LEU A 324 4.38 -29.54 -21.47
CA LEU A 324 4.48 -29.77 -22.92
C LEU A 324 5.80 -29.21 -23.47
N PRO A 325 6.31 -29.72 -24.61
CA PRO A 325 7.51 -29.20 -25.26
C PRO A 325 7.29 -27.77 -25.76
N ASP A 326 8.31 -26.93 -25.59
CA ASP A 326 8.27 -25.51 -25.91
C ASP A 326 8.17 -25.23 -27.42
N ALA A 327 7.44 -24.18 -27.79
CA ALA A 327 7.35 -23.70 -29.17
C ALA A 327 8.39 -22.64 -29.53
N SER A 328 8.92 -21.93 -28.52
CA SER A 328 9.72 -20.73 -28.71
C SER A 328 11.16 -21.05 -29.13
N PRO A 329 11.68 -20.38 -30.17
CA PRO A 329 13.09 -20.47 -30.54
C PRO A 329 14.05 -20.06 -29.41
N GLU A 330 13.65 -19.09 -28.57
CA GLU A 330 14.49 -18.63 -27.45
C GLU A 330 14.65 -19.70 -26.37
N CYS A 331 13.59 -20.46 -26.11
CA CYS A 331 13.68 -21.60 -25.22
C CYS A 331 14.58 -22.69 -25.81
N ALA A 332 14.44 -23.00 -27.11
CA ALA A 332 15.29 -23.98 -27.77
C ALA A 332 16.80 -23.65 -27.69
N LYS A 333 17.18 -22.37 -27.84
CA LYS A 333 18.57 -21.91 -27.69
C LYS A 333 19.17 -22.23 -26.32
N GLN A 334 18.36 -22.31 -25.27
CA GLN A 334 18.84 -22.63 -23.92
C GLN A 334 19.25 -24.10 -23.79
N PHE A 335 18.61 -25.02 -24.52
CA PHE A 335 18.91 -26.45 -24.46
C PHE A 335 20.05 -26.89 -25.39
N VAL A 336 20.36 -26.13 -26.46
CA VAL A 336 21.27 -26.54 -27.56
C VAL A 336 22.71 -26.05 -27.37
N ARG A 337 23.09 -25.40 -26.25
CA ARG A 337 24.48 -24.90 -26.05
C ARG A 337 25.54 -26.02 -26.05
N ALA A 338 26.04 -26.33 -27.24
CA ALA A 338 27.19 -27.17 -27.51
C ALA A 338 28.48 -26.44 -27.08
N GLY A 339 29.30 -27.08 -26.23
CA GLY A 339 30.68 -26.66 -25.98
C GLY A 339 31.05 -26.28 -24.54
N LYS A 340 30.09 -26.17 -23.61
CA LYS A 340 30.38 -26.06 -22.17
C LYS A 340 29.44 -26.94 -21.36
N GLY A 341 29.64 -28.26 -21.44
CA GLY A 341 29.41 -29.29 -20.40
C GLY A 341 28.13 -29.32 -19.54
N THR A 342 27.15 -28.44 -19.72
CA THR A 342 25.85 -28.49 -19.05
C THR A 342 24.84 -27.81 -19.96
N SER A 343 23.98 -28.61 -20.60
CA SER A 343 22.70 -28.11 -21.10
C SER A 343 22.00 -27.38 -19.95
N TYR A 344 21.31 -26.28 -20.23
CA TYR A 344 20.47 -25.62 -19.25
C TYR A 344 19.31 -26.57 -18.93
N LYS A 345 19.56 -27.51 -18.00
CA LYS A 345 18.71 -28.53 -17.33
C LYS A 345 19.44 -29.85 -16.99
N ASP A 346 20.74 -30.00 -17.25
CA ASP A 346 21.55 -31.17 -16.87
C ASP A 346 21.84 -31.30 -15.35
N ARG A 347 20.98 -30.75 -14.48
CA ARG A 347 21.17 -30.81 -13.04
C ARG A 347 20.25 -31.83 -12.41
N ASN A 348 20.71 -32.46 -11.34
CA ASN A 348 19.91 -33.31 -10.47
C ASN A 348 18.59 -32.60 -10.11
N PHE A 349 17.48 -33.35 -10.12
CA PHE A 349 16.13 -32.82 -9.89
C PHE A 349 16.05 -31.96 -8.61
N GLU A 350 16.78 -32.33 -7.56
CA GLU A 350 16.84 -31.57 -6.29
C GLU A 350 17.44 -30.17 -6.46
N GLU A 351 18.55 -30.03 -7.19
CA GLU A 351 19.14 -28.71 -7.47
C GLU A 351 18.22 -27.83 -8.32
N ALA A 352 17.51 -28.46 -9.26
CA ALA A 352 16.53 -27.80 -10.10
C ALA A 352 15.35 -27.23 -9.28
N VAL A 353 14.84 -28.01 -8.31
CA VAL A 353 13.79 -27.57 -7.40
C VAL A 353 14.26 -26.35 -6.59
N VAL A 354 15.41 -26.45 -5.91
CA VAL A 354 15.93 -25.35 -5.07
C VAL A 354 16.16 -24.06 -5.86
N LYS A 355 16.73 -24.15 -7.06
CA LYS A 355 16.91 -22.99 -7.94
C LYS A 355 15.59 -22.41 -8.42
N SER A 356 14.59 -23.25 -8.67
CA SER A 356 13.26 -22.82 -9.08
C SER A 356 12.57 -21.98 -7.99
N PHE A 357 12.77 -22.30 -6.70
CA PHE A 357 12.26 -21.47 -5.60
C PHE A 357 12.81 -20.03 -5.64
N GLN A 358 14.11 -19.87 -5.86
CA GLN A 358 14.74 -18.54 -5.96
C GLN A 358 14.32 -17.81 -7.24
N ARG A 359 14.27 -18.51 -8.37
CA ARG A 359 13.87 -17.93 -9.66
C ARG A 359 12.40 -17.53 -9.72
N ALA A 360 11.52 -18.29 -9.07
CA ALA A 360 10.12 -17.91 -8.93
C ALA A 360 9.99 -16.54 -8.26
N TRP A 361 10.82 -16.26 -7.26
CA TRP A 361 10.79 -14.95 -6.61
C TRP A 361 11.32 -13.85 -7.54
N LEU A 362 12.43 -14.11 -8.24
CA LEU A 362 12.99 -13.16 -9.20
C LEU A 362 12.02 -12.82 -10.35
N LEU A 363 11.24 -13.79 -10.84
CA LEU A 363 10.24 -13.56 -11.88
C LEU A 363 9.14 -12.59 -11.46
N ILE A 364 8.68 -12.66 -10.21
CA ILE A 364 7.60 -11.78 -9.73
C ILE A 364 8.13 -10.35 -9.55
N ILE A 365 9.39 -10.19 -9.12
CA ILE A 365 10.00 -8.88 -8.90
C ILE A 365 10.46 -8.25 -10.23
N GLN A 366 10.96 -9.07 -11.16
CA GLN A 366 11.54 -8.65 -12.45
C GLN A 366 10.93 -9.46 -13.60
N PRO A 367 9.67 -9.18 -13.98
CA PRO A 367 9.06 -9.79 -15.15
C PRO A 367 9.88 -9.45 -16.40
N GLY A 368 10.17 -10.45 -17.23
CA GLY A 368 10.92 -10.31 -18.50
C GLY A 368 12.42 -10.65 -18.46
N LYS A 369 13.09 -10.64 -17.29
CA LYS A 369 14.52 -10.98 -17.23
C LYS A 369 14.84 -12.47 -17.21
N HIS A 370 13.85 -13.29 -16.85
CA HIS A 370 14.00 -14.74 -16.81
C HIS A 370 12.94 -15.36 -17.71
N ILE A 371 13.40 -16.17 -18.66
CA ILE A 371 12.54 -16.89 -19.58
C ILE A 371 12.15 -18.22 -18.93
N THR A 372 10.86 -18.44 -18.73
CA THR A 372 10.30 -19.76 -18.39
C THR A 372 10.10 -20.56 -19.67
N CYS A 373 10.31 -21.88 -19.57
CA CYS A 373 10.16 -22.77 -20.72
C CYS A 373 9.40 -24.02 -20.30
N GLY A 374 8.54 -24.54 -21.17
CA GLY A 374 7.76 -25.76 -20.95
C GLY A 374 6.43 -25.56 -20.22
N ASP A 375 6.03 -24.32 -19.94
CA ASP A 375 4.76 -23.90 -19.32
C ASP A 375 3.68 -23.59 -20.38
N MET A 376 3.56 -24.51 -21.33
CA MET A 376 2.77 -24.44 -22.57
C MET A 376 1.31 -24.93 -22.39
N VAL A 377 0.79 -24.84 -21.16
CA VAL A 377 -0.60 -25.15 -20.82
C VAL A 377 -1.17 -24.02 -19.96
N PHE A 378 -2.28 -23.46 -20.42
CA PHE A 378 -3.01 -22.34 -19.84
C PHE A 378 -2.23 -21.00 -19.74
N SER A 379 -1.90 -20.35 -20.85
CA SER A 379 -1.02 -19.16 -21.03
C SER A 379 -1.27 -18.03 -20.02
N GLY A 380 -0.21 -17.64 -19.30
CA GLY A 380 -0.23 -16.56 -18.31
C GLY A 380 -0.45 -15.18 -18.94
N HIS A 381 0.25 -14.86 -20.04
CA HIS A 381 0.08 -13.61 -20.78
C HIS A 381 -1.35 -13.45 -21.26
N THR A 382 -1.89 -14.49 -21.91
CA THR A 382 -3.26 -14.49 -22.44
C THR A 382 -4.28 -14.33 -21.32
N THR A 383 -4.08 -15.02 -20.19
CA THR A 383 -4.91 -14.91 -18.99
C THR A 383 -4.97 -13.47 -18.50
N PHE A 384 -3.80 -12.82 -18.37
CA PHE A 384 -3.72 -11.46 -17.86
C PHE A 384 -4.36 -10.44 -18.80
N ILE A 385 -4.04 -10.45 -20.11
CA ILE A 385 -4.63 -9.49 -21.06
C ILE A 385 -6.15 -9.70 -21.21
N THR A 386 -6.63 -10.94 -21.11
CA THR A 386 -8.06 -11.26 -21.15
C THR A 386 -8.76 -10.77 -19.88
N LEU A 387 -8.13 -10.96 -18.72
CA LEU A 387 -8.65 -10.45 -17.46
C LEU A 387 -8.72 -8.92 -17.45
N ALA A 388 -7.68 -8.24 -17.95
CA ALA A 388 -7.68 -6.78 -18.11
C ALA A 388 -8.83 -6.33 -19.03
N MET A 389 -9.03 -7.00 -20.17
CA MET A 389 -10.14 -6.73 -21.08
C MET A 389 -11.51 -6.88 -20.39
N LEU A 390 -11.72 -7.91 -19.57
CA LEU A 390 -12.96 -8.13 -18.82
C LEU A 390 -13.19 -7.05 -17.76
N VAL A 391 -12.14 -6.60 -17.06
CA VAL A 391 -12.20 -5.47 -16.13
C VAL A 391 -12.68 -4.21 -16.85
N PHE A 392 -12.16 -3.92 -18.04
CA PHE A 392 -12.65 -2.82 -18.87
C PHE A 392 -14.10 -3.02 -19.32
N ALA A 393 -14.46 -4.23 -19.76
CA ALA A 393 -15.82 -4.53 -20.20
C ALA A 393 -16.86 -4.28 -19.10
N GLN A 394 -16.55 -4.69 -17.86
CA GLN A 394 -17.46 -4.58 -16.72
C GLN A 394 -17.45 -3.19 -16.09
N TYR A 395 -16.26 -2.62 -15.85
CA TYR A 395 -16.12 -1.46 -14.98
C TYR A 395 -15.96 -0.15 -15.74
N CYS A 396 -15.62 -0.12 -17.03
CA CYS A 396 -15.44 1.15 -17.76
C CYS A 396 -16.71 2.02 -17.78
N TYR A 397 -17.88 1.41 -18.01
CA TYR A 397 -19.16 2.14 -18.04
C TYR A 397 -19.71 2.44 -16.64
N SER A 398 -19.40 1.59 -15.66
CA SER A 398 -19.83 1.79 -14.28
C SER A 398 -18.91 2.74 -13.50
N ALA A 399 -17.67 2.94 -13.95
CA ALA A 399 -16.64 3.72 -13.24
C ALA A 399 -16.70 5.21 -13.57
N HIS A 400 -17.09 5.60 -14.78
CA HIS A 400 -17.04 7.01 -15.17
C HIS A 400 -18.43 7.64 -15.33
N PRO A 401 -18.75 8.68 -14.55
CA PRO A 401 -19.96 9.49 -14.70
C PRO A 401 -19.79 10.58 -15.78
N THR A 402 -18.87 10.40 -16.71
CA THR A 402 -18.70 11.34 -17.82
C THR A 402 -19.95 11.28 -18.71
N LYS A 403 -20.49 12.46 -19.07
CA LYS A 403 -21.67 12.55 -19.94
C LYS A 403 -21.42 11.99 -21.35
N ASN A 404 -20.15 11.86 -21.77
CA ASN A 404 -19.78 11.42 -23.11
C ASN A 404 -19.65 9.89 -23.24
N LYS A 405 -20.79 9.21 -23.34
CA LYS A 405 -20.88 7.76 -23.56
C LYS A 405 -20.14 7.25 -24.80
N LYS A 406 -19.99 8.09 -25.84
CA LYS A 406 -19.27 7.72 -27.08
C LYS A 406 -17.77 7.57 -26.83
N LEU A 407 -17.19 8.43 -26.01
CA LEU A 407 -15.77 8.35 -25.66
C LEU A 407 -15.45 7.06 -24.90
N LEU A 408 -16.27 6.69 -23.91
CA LEU A 408 -16.12 5.44 -23.15
C LEU A 408 -16.25 4.21 -24.06
N ALA A 409 -17.20 4.23 -24.99
CA ALA A 409 -17.34 3.16 -25.98
C ALA A 409 -16.07 3.04 -26.85
N CYS A 410 -15.54 4.18 -27.33
CA CYS A 410 -14.30 4.22 -28.11
C CYS A 410 -13.13 3.60 -27.34
N VAL A 411 -12.90 4.04 -26.09
CA VAL A 411 -11.85 3.47 -25.22
C VAL A 411 -12.00 1.96 -25.09
N ARG A 412 -13.22 1.47 -24.87
CA ARG A 412 -13.50 0.03 -24.74
C ARG A 412 -13.17 -0.74 -26.03
N TYR A 413 -13.57 -0.23 -27.19
CA TYR A 413 -13.24 -0.87 -28.47
C TYR A 413 -11.73 -0.85 -28.76
N CYS A 414 -11.03 0.22 -28.38
CA CYS A 414 -9.57 0.25 -28.45
C CYS A 414 -8.94 -0.84 -27.59
N ILE A 415 -9.42 -1.05 -26.35
CA ILE A 415 -8.95 -2.14 -25.50
C ILE A 415 -9.25 -3.52 -26.12
N TYR A 416 -10.42 -3.71 -26.73
CA TYR A 416 -10.73 -4.97 -27.44
C TYR A 416 -9.80 -5.21 -28.62
N LEU A 417 -9.45 -4.16 -29.36
CA LEU A 417 -8.48 -4.25 -30.45
C LEU A 417 -7.08 -4.59 -29.94
N ILE A 418 -6.59 -3.91 -28.90
CA ILE A 418 -5.27 -4.20 -28.30
C ILE A 418 -5.24 -5.64 -27.77
N TRP A 419 -6.32 -6.11 -27.14
CA TRP A 419 -6.45 -7.49 -26.67
C TRP A 419 -6.36 -8.48 -27.83
N PHE A 420 -7.13 -8.27 -28.89
CA PHE A 420 -7.15 -9.15 -30.06
C PHE A 420 -5.79 -9.22 -30.75
N VAL A 421 -5.14 -8.07 -30.96
CA VAL A 421 -3.79 -8.02 -31.53
C VAL A 421 -2.77 -8.67 -30.61
N GLY A 422 -2.86 -8.47 -29.29
CA GLY A 422 -1.98 -9.11 -28.31
C GLY A 422 -2.10 -10.64 -28.32
N VAL A 423 -3.32 -11.17 -28.43
CA VAL A 423 -3.57 -12.61 -28.57
C VAL A 423 -2.91 -13.18 -29.84
N ILE A 424 -3.04 -12.48 -30.97
CA ILE A 424 -2.37 -12.88 -32.23
C ILE A 424 -0.85 -12.79 -32.09
N ALA A 425 -0.33 -11.75 -31.42
CA ALA A 425 1.09 -11.58 -31.20
C ALA A 425 1.69 -12.74 -30.36
N ILE A 426 0.99 -13.20 -29.32
CA ILE A 426 1.42 -14.35 -28.49
C ILE A 426 1.62 -15.63 -29.33
N VAL A 427 0.68 -15.91 -30.25
CA VAL A 427 0.79 -17.08 -31.14
C VAL A 427 1.85 -16.83 -32.22
N GLY A 428 1.91 -15.61 -32.77
CA GLY A 428 2.78 -15.25 -33.88
C GLY A 428 4.27 -15.15 -33.53
N THR A 429 4.61 -14.85 -32.27
CA THR A 429 5.99 -14.95 -31.77
C THR A 429 6.38 -16.38 -31.38
N LYS A 430 5.48 -17.36 -31.55
CA LYS A 430 5.61 -18.74 -31.10
C LYS A 430 5.89 -18.86 -29.58
N LEU A 431 5.44 -17.87 -28.79
CA LEU A 431 5.57 -17.89 -27.33
C LEU A 431 4.68 -18.98 -26.70
N HIS A 432 3.45 -19.12 -27.21
CA HIS A 432 2.51 -20.15 -26.79
C HIS A 432 1.82 -20.80 -28.02
N TYR A 433 1.34 -22.03 -27.83
CA TYR A 433 0.49 -22.71 -28.81
C TYR A 433 -0.91 -22.10 -28.87
N THR A 434 -1.61 -22.28 -29.99
CA THR A 434 -2.98 -21.80 -30.18
C THR A 434 -3.95 -22.45 -29.20
N LEU A 435 -3.78 -23.75 -28.93
CA LEU A 435 -4.58 -24.46 -27.92
C LEU A 435 -4.40 -23.83 -26.53
N ASP A 436 -3.17 -23.45 -26.20
CA ASP A 436 -2.82 -22.86 -24.92
C ASP A 436 -3.51 -21.50 -24.72
N VAL A 437 -3.45 -20.66 -25.76
CA VAL A 437 -4.15 -19.37 -25.82
C VAL A 437 -5.67 -19.54 -25.73
N PHE A 438 -6.24 -20.51 -26.46
CA PHE A 438 -7.68 -20.78 -26.41
C PHE A 438 -8.15 -21.19 -25.01
N LEU A 439 -7.44 -22.13 -24.37
CA LEU A 439 -7.76 -22.57 -23.01
C LEU A 439 -7.66 -21.41 -22.02
N ALA A 440 -6.66 -20.55 -22.16
CA ALA A 440 -6.52 -19.37 -21.32
C ALA A 440 -7.71 -18.41 -21.44
N ILE A 441 -8.17 -18.11 -22.66
CA ILE A 441 -9.35 -17.26 -22.88
C ILE A 441 -10.59 -17.91 -22.27
N PHE A 442 -10.83 -19.20 -22.57
CA PHE A 442 -12.00 -19.93 -22.11
C PHE A 442 -12.07 -20.00 -20.58
N LEU A 443 -10.98 -20.40 -19.92
CA LEU A 443 -10.91 -20.50 -18.47
C LEU A 443 -11.03 -19.14 -17.80
N THR A 444 -10.37 -18.10 -18.34
CA THR A 444 -10.45 -16.74 -17.78
C THR A 444 -11.88 -16.20 -17.81
N ILE A 445 -12.57 -16.30 -18.95
CA ILE A 445 -13.96 -15.86 -19.09
C ILE A 445 -14.88 -16.68 -18.18
N THR A 446 -14.69 -18.01 -18.14
CA THR A 446 -15.51 -18.90 -17.32
C THR A 446 -15.34 -18.59 -15.83
N THR A 447 -14.10 -18.49 -15.32
CA THR A 447 -13.84 -18.15 -13.91
C THR A 447 -14.37 -16.77 -13.57
N TRP A 448 -14.24 -15.79 -14.47
CA TRP A 448 -14.82 -14.46 -14.28
C TRP A 448 -16.34 -14.52 -14.12
N ASN A 449 -17.04 -15.21 -15.03
CA ASN A 449 -18.50 -15.33 -14.98
C ASN A 449 -18.96 -16.10 -13.76
N VAL A 450 -18.35 -17.26 -13.48
CA VAL A 450 -18.68 -18.08 -12.29
C VAL A 450 -18.54 -17.26 -11.01
N TYR A 451 -17.47 -16.47 -10.87
CA TYR A 451 -17.30 -15.60 -9.71
C TYR A 451 -18.41 -14.53 -9.62
N HIS A 452 -18.71 -13.84 -10.74
CA HIS A 452 -19.69 -12.76 -10.76
C HIS A 452 -21.15 -13.26 -10.63
N ASP A 453 -21.43 -14.47 -11.09
CA ASP A 453 -22.73 -15.12 -10.89
C ASP A 453 -22.87 -15.57 -9.43
N ALA A 454 -21.82 -16.16 -8.84
CA ALA A 454 -21.83 -16.60 -7.45
C ALA A 454 -22.06 -15.45 -6.45
N ILE A 455 -21.62 -14.23 -6.75
CA ILE A 455 -21.91 -13.05 -5.91
C ILE A 455 -23.31 -12.48 -6.14
N LYS A 456 -23.89 -12.66 -7.34
CA LYS A 456 -25.19 -12.13 -7.71
C LYS A 456 -26.35 -12.96 -7.14
N TYR A 457 -26.19 -14.28 -7.11
CA TYR A 457 -27.20 -15.20 -6.59
C TYR A 457 -26.95 -15.51 -5.12
N ASP A 458 -27.81 -14.99 -4.23
CA ASP A 458 -27.67 -15.18 -2.78
C ASP A 458 -27.61 -16.66 -2.37
N ALA A 459 -28.38 -17.53 -3.02
CA ALA A 459 -28.34 -18.97 -2.75
C ALA A 459 -26.92 -19.56 -2.94
N LEU A 460 -26.21 -19.17 -4.01
CA LEU A 460 -24.83 -19.61 -4.25
C LEU A 460 -23.87 -18.97 -3.25
N LYS A 461 -24.00 -17.66 -3.01
CA LYS A 461 -23.16 -16.93 -2.05
C LYS A 461 -23.22 -17.54 -0.65
N GLN A 462 -24.41 -17.92 -0.18
CA GLN A 462 -24.62 -18.49 1.15
C GLN A 462 -24.01 -19.89 1.32
N ASN A 463 -23.87 -20.66 0.22
CA ASN A 463 -23.29 -22.00 0.24
C ASN A 463 -21.77 -21.98 0.44
N TYR A 464 -21.08 -20.93 -0.02
CA TYR A 464 -19.63 -20.84 0.07
C TYR A 464 -19.19 -19.90 1.20
N ARG A 465 -18.72 -20.47 2.32
CA ARG A 465 -18.31 -19.71 3.53
C ARG A 465 -17.32 -18.58 3.24
N VAL A 466 -16.30 -18.85 2.43
CA VAL A 466 -15.27 -17.84 2.07
C VAL A 466 -15.87 -16.72 1.24
N LEU A 467 -16.73 -17.05 0.25
CA LEU A 467 -17.38 -16.06 -0.59
C LEU A 467 -18.36 -15.21 0.20
N LYS A 468 -19.17 -15.83 1.07
CA LYS A 468 -20.06 -15.14 2.01
C LYS A 468 -19.32 -14.16 2.91
N TRP A 469 -18.17 -14.56 3.44
CA TRP A 469 -17.34 -13.68 4.26
C TRP A 469 -16.74 -12.54 3.43
N LEU A 470 -16.19 -12.85 2.26
CA LEU A 470 -15.54 -11.89 1.37
C LEU A 470 -16.51 -10.82 0.84
N GLU A 471 -17.72 -11.22 0.48
CA GLU A 471 -18.80 -10.41 -0.12
C GLU A 471 -19.99 -10.23 0.84
N SER A 472 -19.71 -10.10 2.13
CA SER A 472 -20.76 -9.88 3.14
C SER A 472 -21.54 -8.59 2.85
N GLU A 473 -22.83 -8.56 3.18
CA GLU A 473 -23.73 -7.41 2.93
C GLU A 473 -23.16 -6.08 3.43
N VAL A 474 -22.59 -6.05 4.64
CA VAL A 474 -21.93 -4.85 5.21
C VAL A 474 -20.86 -4.25 4.29
N ILE A 475 -20.12 -5.09 3.55
CA ILE A 475 -19.09 -4.63 2.62
C ILE A 475 -19.71 -4.11 1.33
N GLY A 476 -20.77 -4.78 0.84
CA GLY A 476 -21.55 -4.31 -0.30
C GLY A 476 -22.14 -2.92 -0.04
N GLU A 477 -22.72 -2.70 1.14
CA GLU A 477 -23.24 -1.40 1.56
C GLU A 477 -22.17 -0.30 1.56
N ILE A 478 -20.96 -0.60 2.04
CA ILE A 478 -19.84 0.35 2.03
C ILE A 478 -19.43 0.69 0.59
N ASP A 479 -19.32 -0.32 -0.27
CA ASP A 479 -18.95 -0.14 -1.68
C ASP A 479 -20.04 0.68 -2.43
N ASP A 480 -21.33 0.42 -2.16
CA ASP A 480 -22.47 1.10 -2.79
C ASP A 480 -22.66 2.53 -2.28
N GLU A 481 -22.47 2.78 -0.98
CA GLU A 481 -22.52 4.12 -0.38
C GLU A 481 -21.43 5.02 -0.96
N ALA A 482 -20.20 4.51 -1.06
CA ALA A 482 -19.09 5.24 -1.66
C ALA A 482 -19.39 5.63 -3.12
N PHE A 483 -20.01 4.72 -3.87
CA PHE A 483 -20.42 4.98 -5.24
C PHE A 483 -21.55 6.02 -5.34
N SER A 484 -22.58 5.90 -4.51
CA SER A 484 -23.72 6.82 -4.46
C SER A 484 -23.29 8.24 -4.10
N ASN A 485 -22.41 8.39 -3.10
CA ASN A 485 -21.88 9.69 -2.69
C ASN A 485 -21.06 10.35 -3.80
N PHE A 486 -20.30 9.56 -4.56
CA PHE A 486 -19.56 10.05 -5.72
C PHE A 486 -20.50 10.53 -6.85
N GLN A 487 -21.57 9.78 -7.14
CA GLN A 487 -22.55 10.17 -8.18
C GLN A 487 -23.29 11.46 -7.83
N LYS A 488 -23.73 11.63 -6.58
CA LYS A 488 -24.45 12.83 -6.11
C LYS A 488 -23.67 14.13 -6.26
N LYS A 489 -22.33 14.06 -6.32
CA LYS A 489 -21.45 15.24 -6.40
C LYS A 489 -21.09 15.63 -7.84
N ILE A 490 -21.37 14.76 -8.81
CA ILE A 490 -21.07 14.96 -10.23
C ILE A 490 -22.33 15.38 -11.01
N GLN A 491 -23.52 15.09 -10.45
CA GLN A 491 -24.78 15.72 -10.83
C GLN A 491 -24.82 17.15 -10.29
#